data_AF-A0A527ZDJ5-F1
#
_entry.id   AF-A0A527ZDJ5-F1
#
_cell.length_a   1.000
_cell.length_b   1.000
_cell.length_c   1.000
_cell.angle_alpha   90.00
_cell.angle_beta   90.00
_cell.angle_gamma   90.00
#
_symmetry.space_group_name_H-M   'P 1'
#
loop_
_entity.id
_entity.type
_entity.pdbx_description
1 polymer ?
#
loop_
_entity_poly.entity_id
_entity_poly.type
_entity_poly.pdbx_seq_one_letter_code
_entity_poly.pdbx_strand_id
1 'polypeptide(L)'
;IPIPYPDTSFSNNLKSASSTVKIGGKGAALAQKSYYKESVLGDEAATRTFGANVVTHQITGKTYFQAWCMDVMFESKNVCRHFDITTSNHASDATTTAPLATIETMSPADQDALLDKGICPCCKGPVHNPEQKKG
;
A
#
# COMPACT_ATOMS: atom_id res chain seq x y z
N ILE A 1 -6.68 -1.85 29.00
CA ILE A 1 -6.35 -2.75 27.87
C ILE A 1 -6.27 -1.85 26.64
N PRO A 2 -5.13 -1.76 25.94
CA PRO A 2 -5.06 -1.01 24.69
C PRO A 2 -6.07 -1.57 23.69
N ILE A 3 -6.94 -0.72 23.15
CA ILE A 3 -7.87 -1.11 22.08
C ILE A 3 -7.15 -0.80 20.77
N PRO A 4 -6.83 -1.81 19.93
CA PRO A 4 -6.23 -1.56 18.64
C PRO A 4 -7.28 -0.95 17.71
N TYR A 5 -7.03 0.27 17.23
CA TYR A 5 -7.83 0.87 16.18
C TYR A 5 -7.29 0.45 14.80
N PRO A 6 -8.17 0.23 13.82
CA PRO A 6 -7.72 0.01 12.46
C PRO A 6 -7.19 1.32 11.88
N ASP A 7 -5.94 1.27 11.47
CA ASP A 7 -5.27 2.34 10.76
C ASP A 7 -5.52 2.24 9.25
N THR A 8 -5.90 3.35 8.62
CA THR A 8 -6.14 3.41 7.18
C THR A 8 -5.15 4.37 6.50
N SER A 9 -4.62 3.98 5.34
CA SER A 9 -3.66 4.76 4.55
C SER A 9 -3.91 4.57 3.07
N PHE A 10 -3.81 5.66 2.30
CA PHE A 10 -4.19 5.67 0.89
C PHE A 10 -3.01 5.56 -0.08
N SER A 11 -3.16 4.65 -1.04
CA SER A 11 -2.20 4.36 -2.12
C SER A 11 -2.06 5.45 -3.16
N ASN A 12 -3.06 6.34 -3.29
CA ASN A 12 -2.97 7.55 -4.10
C ASN A 12 -1.83 8.49 -3.65
N ASN A 13 -1.38 8.34 -2.40
CA ASN A 13 -0.33 9.14 -1.77
C ASN A 13 1.01 8.41 -1.59
N LEU A 14 1.24 7.35 -2.36
CA LEU A 14 2.53 6.67 -2.43
C LEU A 14 3.65 7.64 -2.82
N LYS A 15 4.75 7.61 -2.06
CA LYS A 15 6.00 8.35 -2.32
C LYS A 15 7.17 7.40 -2.47
N SER A 16 8.24 7.89 -3.07
CA SER A 16 9.48 7.13 -3.32
C SER A 16 9.24 5.82 -4.08
N ALA A 17 8.30 5.85 -5.03
CA ALA A 17 8.07 4.76 -5.97
C ALA A 17 9.23 4.61 -6.97
N SER A 18 9.22 3.53 -7.75
CA SER A 18 10.12 3.34 -8.89
C SER A 18 10.00 4.49 -9.89
N SER A 19 11.14 4.97 -10.38
CA SER A 19 11.21 6.01 -11.42
C SER A 19 11.21 5.40 -12.82
N THR A 20 11.72 4.17 -12.95
CA THR A 20 11.91 3.48 -14.23
C THR A 20 10.75 2.55 -14.60
N VAL A 21 10.20 1.82 -13.63
CA VAL A 21 9.12 0.84 -13.84
C VAL A 21 7.78 1.45 -13.43
N LYS A 22 6.89 1.61 -14.42
CA LYS A 22 5.56 2.18 -14.23
C LYS A 22 4.47 1.13 -14.44
N ILE A 23 3.53 1.07 -13.52
CA ILE A 23 2.30 0.28 -13.58
C ILE A 23 1.14 1.28 -13.59
N GLY A 24 0.32 1.25 -14.64
CA GLY A 24 -0.81 2.18 -14.78
C GLY A 24 -0.38 3.64 -14.91
N GLY A 25 0.79 3.87 -15.50
CA GLY A 25 1.39 5.20 -15.64
C GLY A 25 2.04 5.75 -14.36
N LYS A 26 1.96 5.04 -13.23
CA LYS A 26 2.53 5.43 -11.93
C LYS A 26 3.69 4.50 -11.55
N GLY A 27 4.65 4.98 -10.77
CA GLY A 27 5.79 4.16 -10.33
C GLY A 27 5.34 3.00 -9.45
N ALA A 28 5.98 1.83 -9.60
CA ALA A 28 5.75 0.68 -8.74
C ALA A 28 6.26 0.90 -7.30
N ALA A 29 5.61 0.30 -6.31
CA ALA A 29 6.05 0.36 -4.91
C ALA A 29 7.24 -0.59 -4.66
N LEU A 30 8.26 -0.08 -3.97
CA LEU A 30 9.53 -0.76 -3.71
C LEU A 30 9.71 -1.02 -2.22
N ALA A 31 10.14 -2.23 -1.89
CA ALA A 31 10.38 -2.70 -0.53
C ALA A 31 11.32 -1.77 0.25
N GLN A 32 10.94 -1.43 1.47
CA GLN A 32 11.69 -0.57 2.39
C GLN A 32 12.13 0.77 1.75
N LYS A 33 11.38 1.29 0.77
CA LYS A 33 11.68 2.58 0.12
C LYS A 33 10.40 3.37 -0.08
N SER A 34 9.37 2.75 -0.65
CA SER A 34 8.10 3.41 -0.89
C SER A 34 7.23 3.41 0.37
N TYR A 35 6.47 4.49 0.55
CA TYR A 35 5.60 4.69 1.71
C TYR A 35 4.37 5.53 1.36
N TYR A 36 3.30 5.39 2.12
CA TYR A 36 2.16 6.31 2.07
C TYR A 36 2.45 7.52 2.96
N LYS A 37 2.31 8.73 2.40
CA LYS A 37 2.73 9.98 3.07
C LYS A 37 1.66 10.57 4.00
N GLU A 38 0.39 10.45 3.63
CA GLU A 38 -0.69 11.06 4.42
C GLU A 38 -0.74 10.48 5.82
N SER A 39 -1.23 11.31 6.73
CA SER A 39 -1.53 10.90 8.08
C SER A 39 -2.52 9.74 8.05
N VAL A 40 -2.11 8.66 8.70
CA VAL A 40 -2.92 7.48 8.95
C VAL A 40 -4.19 7.91 9.69
N LEU A 41 -5.34 7.48 9.17
CA LEU A 41 -6.64 7.72 9.79
C LEU A 41 -7.00 6.56 10.72
N GLY A 42 -7.72 6.84 11.80
CA GLY A 42 -8.15 5.84 12.80
C GLY A 42 -7.58 6.10 14.19
N ASP A 43 -6.50 6.87 14.28
CA ASP A 43 -5.79 7.18 15.52
C ASP A 43 -6.05 8.60 16.05
N GLU A 44 -7.01 9.35 15.48
CA GLU A 44 -7.32 10.73 15.88
C GLU A 44 -7.81 10.86 17.33
N ALA A 45 -8.36 9.78 17.89
CA ALA A 45 -8.80 9.72 19.29
C ALA A 45 -7.65 9.47 20.28
N ALA A 46 -6.45 9.10 19.79
CA ALA A 46 -5.30 8.87 20.65
C ALA A 46 -4.72 10.20 21.16
N THR A 47 -4.23 10.21 22.40
CA THR A 47 -3.53 11.38 22.96
C THR A 47 -2.12 10.99 23.38
N ARG A 48 -1.18 11.93 23.25
CA ARG A 48 0.23 11.73 23.62
C ARG A 48 0.38 11.41 25.11
N THR A 49 -0.56 11.86 25.94
CA THR A 49 -0.60 11.61 27.39
C THR A 49 -0.75 10.12 27.73
N PHE A 50 -1.36 9.32 26.85
CA PHE A 50 -1.46 7.86 27.00
C PHE A 50 -0.37 7.10 26.23
N GLY A 51 0.73 7.77 25.87
CA GLY A 51 1.92 7.15 25.27
C GLY A 51 1.91 7.05 23.75
N ALA A 52 0.74 7.16 23.09
CA ALA A 52 0.57 6.93 21.65
C ALA A 52 1.17 5.58 21.20
N ASN A 53 1.68 5.45 19.97
CA ASN A 53 2.45 4.28 19.56
C ASN A 53 3.60 4.02 20.55
N VAL A 54 3.72 2.78 21.03
CA VAL A 54 4.62 2.45 22.16
C VAL A 54 6.11 2.61 21.79
N VAL A 55 6.46 2.49 20.51
CA VAL A 55 7.86 2.62 20.04
C VAL A 55 8.14 4.00 19.51
N THR A 56 7.26 4.54 18.67
CA THR A 56 7.54 5.80 17.96
C THR A 56 6.99 7.04 18.67
N HIS A 57 6.14 6.86 19.68
CA HIS A 57 5.36 7.92 20.34
C HIS A 57 4.66 8.85 19.34
N GLN A 58 4.26 8.28 18.20
CA GLN A 58 3.48 8.95 17.17
C GLN A 58 2.03 8.50 17.25
N ILE A 59 1.14 9.45 16.98
CA ILE A 59 -0.28 9.20 16.77
C ILE A 59 -0.54 8.92 15.29
N THR A 60 0.23 9.56 14.42
CA THR A 60 0.12 9.39 12.97
C THR A 60 1.53 9.39 12.37
N GLY A 61 1.72 8.81 11.19
CA GLY A 61 3.02 8.77 10.56
C GLY A 61 2.96 8.17 9.17
N LYS A 62 4.12 7.82 8.63
CA LYS A 62 4.18 7.12 7.34
C LYS A 62 3.76 5.67 7.51
N THR A 63 3.22 5.10 6.45
CA THR A 63 2.92 3.67 6.34
C THR A 63 3.90 3.01 5.37
N TYR A 64 4.56 1.95 5.84
CA TYR A 64 5.55 1.19 5.08
C TYR A 64 5.09 -0.25 4.86
N PHE A 65 5.51 -0.83 3.75
CA PHE A 65 5.34 -2.26 3.48
C PHE A 65 6.36 -3.07 4.26
N GLN A 66 5.89 -4.06 5.02
CA GLN A 66 6.71 -5.02 5.77
C GLN A 66 6.74 -6.40 5.11
N ALA A 67 5.96 -6.58 4.04
CA ALA A 67 6.05 -7.73 3.16
C ALA A 67 6.16 -7.27 1.70
N TRP A 68 6.69 -8.15 0.86
CA TRP A 68 6.92 -7.90 -0.57
C TRP A 68 7.07 -9.23 -1.30
N CYS A 69 7.11 -9.18 -2.63
CA CYS A 69 7.41 -10.35 -3.45
C CYS A 69 8.84 -10.85 -3.22
N MET A 70 9.04 -12.17 -3.11
CA MET A 70 10.38 -12.76 -2.90
C MET A 70 11.21 -12.86 -4.19
N ASP A 71 10.55 -13.00 -5.34
CA ASP A 71 11.20 -13.36 -6.60
C ASP A 71 11.31 -12.21 -7.61
N VAL A 72 10.46 -11.19 -7.49
CA VAL A 72 10.39 -10.07 -8.45
C VAL A 72 10.97 -8.81 -7.84
N MET A 73 11.92 -8.20 -8.56
CA MET A 73 12.58 -6.96 -8.17
C MET A 73 12.52 -5.91 -9.29
N PHE A 74 12.32 -4.66 -8.90
CA PHE A 74 12.50 -3.48 -9.75
C PHE A 74 13.55 -2.56 -9.10
N GLU A 75 14.48 -2.02 -9.89
CA GLU A 75 15.55 -1.15 -9.35
C GLU A 75 16.32 -1.79 -8.18
N SER A 76 16.60 -3.10 -8.28
CA SER A 76 17.29 -3.89 -7.25
C SER A 76 16.56 -3.93 -5.89
N LYS A 77 15.26 -3.67 -5.87
CA LYS A 77 14.40 -3.81 -4.70
C LYS A 77 13.20 -4.68 -5.01
N ASN A 78 12.82 -5.53 -4.05
CA ASN A 78 11.61 -6.32 -4.14
C ASN A 78 10.37 -5.44 -4.32
N VAL A 79 9.38 -5.97 -5.04
CA VAL A 79 8.17 -5.23 -5.39
C VAL A 79 7.07 -5.50 -4.36
N CYS A 80 6.40 -4.44 -3.90
CA CYS A 80 5.24 -4.56 -3.02
C CYS A 80 3.98 -4.82 -3.85
N ARG A 81 3.11 -5.69 -3.35
CA ARG A 81 1.87 -6.15 -3.98
C ARG A 81 0.66 -5.70 -3.18
N HIS A 82 -0.50 -5.82 -3.81
CA HIS A 82 -1.77 -5.76 -3.10
C HIS A 82 -1.83 -6.89 -2.06
N PHE A 83 -2.42 -6.62 -0.89
CA PHE A 83 -2.38 -7.47 0.31
C PHE A 83 -1.03 -7.70 0.99
N ASP A 84 0.08 -7.15 0.48
CA ASP A 84 1.30 -7.18 1.28
C ASP A 84 1.08 -6.37 2.57
N ILE A 85 1.61 -6.93 3.65
CA ILE A 85 1.48 -6.39 4.99
C ILE A 85 2.12 -5.01 5.05
N THR A 86 1.42 -4.07 5.68
CA THR A 86 1.93 -2.75 6.02
C THR A 86 1.85 -2.50 7.51
N THR A 87 2.68 -1.57 7.97
CA THR A 87 2.64 -1.03 9.32
C THR A 87 2.69 0.49 9.25
N SER A 88 1.98 1.14 10.16
CA SER A 88 1.71 2.58 10.18
C SER A 88 2.40 3.28 11.35
N ASN A 89 2.26 4.60 11.43
CA ASN A 89 2.78 5.43 12.53
C ASN A 89 4.31 5.40 12.66
N HIS A 90 4.99 5.22 11.54
CA HIS A 90 6.45 5.23 11.51
C HIS A 90 7.01 6.64 11.69
N ALA A 91 7.89 6.78 12.68
CA ALA A 91 8.94 7.80 12.74
C ALA A 91 10.36 7.19 12.70
N SER A 92 10.46 5.87 12.75
CA SER A 92 11.67 5.04 12.67
C SER A 92 11.34 3.68 12.02
N ASP A 93 12.35 2.85 11.73
CA ASP A 93 12.17 1.59 10.98
C ASP A 93 11.29 0.55 11.69
N ALA A 94 11.14 0.66 13.02
CA ALA A 94 10.24 -0.18 13.80
C ALA A 94 9.01 0.61 14.26
N THR A 95 7.82 0.02 14.13
CA THR A 95 6.57 0.55 14.69
C THR A 95 5.80 -0.59 15.37
N THR A 96 4.80 -0.24 16.19
CA THR A 96 4.00 -1.21 16.95
C THR A 96 2.59 -1.41 16.42
N THR A 97 2.20 -0.72 15.35
CA THR A 97 0.88 -0.97 14.76
C THR A 97 0.81 -2.42 14.29
N ALA A 98 -0.29 -3.09 14.62
CA ALA A 98 -0.56 -4.44 14.17
C ALA A 98 -0.39 -4.52 12.64
N PRO A 99 0.36 -5.49 12.11
CA PRO A 99 0.54 -5.59 10.68
C PRO A 99 -0.81 -5.88 10.02
N LEU A 100 -1.21 -5.03 9.07
CA LEU A 100 -2.46 -5.16 8.33
C LEU A 100 -2.18 -5.33 6.84
N ALA A 101 -2.96 -6.16 6.17
CA ALA A 101 -2.90 -6.26 4.72
C ALA A 101 -3.46 -4.97 4.09
N THR A 102 -2.84 -4.50 3.00
CA THR A 102 -3.39 -3.38 2.24
C THR A 102 -4.51 -3.88 1.33
N ILE A 103 -5.77 -3.56 1.64
CA ILE A 103 -6.98 -4.07 0.95
C ILE A 103 -7.66 -2.98 0.09
N GLU A 104 -6.97 -1.88 -0.19
CA GLU A 104 -7.56 -0.79 -0.97
C GLU A 104 -7.99 -1.21 -2.37
N THR A 105 -9.22 -0.86 -2.76
CA THR A 105 -9.77 -1.10 -4.11
C THR A 105 -9.84 -2.57 -4.54
N MET A 106 -10.18 -3.47 -3.61
CA MET A 106 -10.55 -4.85 -3.95
C MET A 106 -11.98 -4.90 -4.55
N SER A 107 -12.13 -4.49 -5.81
CA SER A 107 -13.36 -4.72 -6.59
C SER A 107 -13.06 -5.58 -7.82
N PRO A 108 -13.08 -6.92 -7.67
CA PRO A 108 -12.88 -7.84 -8.80
C PRO A 108 -13.90 -7.61 -9.91
N ALA A 109 -15.17 -7.38 -9.55
CA ALA A 109 -16.26 -7.16 -10.50
C ALA A 109 -16.02 -5.96 -11.44
N ASP A 110 -15.48 -4.85 -10.92
CA ASP A 110 -15.18 -3.68 -11.74
C ASP A 110 -13.99 -3.91 -12.67
N GLN A 111 -13.03 -4.75 -12.25
CA GLN A 111 -11.88 -5.12 -13.08
C GLN A 111 -12.30 -6.05 -14.21
N ASP A 112 -13.10 -7.06 -13.91
CA ASP A 112 -13.62 -8.03 -14.88
C ASP A 112 -14.48 -7.32 -15.94
N ALA A 113 -15.36 -6.41 -15.52
CA ALA A 113 -16.20 -5.63 -16.43
C ALA A 113 -15.40 -4.74 -17.41
N LEU A 114 -14.18 -4.32 -17.03
CA LEU A 114 -13.29 -3.58 -17.93
C LEU A 114 -12.55 -4.53 -18.87
N LEU A 115 -12.09 -5.67 -18.36
CA LEU A 115 -11.41 -6.71 -19.15
C LEU A 115 -12.32 -7.30 -20.24
N ASP A 116 -13.59 -7.54 -19.93
CA ASP A 116 -14.62 -7.98 -20.88
C ASP A 116 -14.82 -7.00 -22.04
N LYS A 117 -14.68 -5.70 -21.75
CA LYS A 117 -14.74 -4.62 -22.75
C LYS A 117 -13.43 -4.47 -23.53
N GLY A 118 -12.43 -5.31 -23.26
CA GLY A 118 -11.10 -5.23 -23.85
C GLY A 118 -10.28 -4.05 -23.36
N ILE A 119 -10.65 -3.46 -22.22
CA ILE A 119 -9.99 -2.31 -21.62
C ILE A 119 -9.15 -2.78 -20.43
N CYS A 120 -7.86 -2.46 -20.46
CA CYS A 120 -6.94 -2.76 -19.37
C CYS A 120 -7.31 -1.94 -18.11
N PRO A 121 -7.61 -2.59 -16.95
CA PRO A 121 -7.97 -1.89 -15.71
C PRO A 121 -6.87 -0.96 -15.21
N CYS A 122 -5.62 -1.31 -15.49
CA CYS A 122 -4.40 -0.65 -15.04
C CYS A 122 -4.11 0.66 -15.78
N CYS A 123 -4.20 0.68 -17.11
CA CYS A 123 -3.81 1.84 -17.93
C CYS A 123 -4.98 2.51 -18.68
N LYS A 124 -6.19 1.91 -18.63
CA LYS A 124 -7.37 2.31 -19.40
C LYS A 124 -7.20 2.27 -20.93
N GLY A 125 -6.12 1.67 -21.43
CA GLY A 125 -5.88 1.37 -22.84
C GLY A 125 -6.39 -0.02 -23.24
N PRO A 126 -6.10 -0.47 -24.48
CA PRO A 126 -6.41 -1.83 -24.92
C PRO A 126 -5.71 -2.87 -24.04
N VAL A 127 -6.33 -4.03 -23.81
CA VAL A 127 -5.70 -5.17 -23.11
C VAL A 127 -4.39 -5.61 -23.76
N HIS A 128 -3.43 -6.03 -22.94
CA HIS A 128 -2.02 -6.20 -23.31
C HIS A 128 -1.69 -7.65 -23.69
N ASN A 129 -2.51 -8.60 -23.23
CA ASN A 129 -2.42 -10.01 -23.57
C ASN A 129 -3.84 -10.52 -23.91
N PRO A 130 -4.04 -11.24 -25.03
CA PRO A 130 -5.33 -11.86 -25.36
C PRO A 130 -5.89 -12.78 -24.27
N GLU A 131 -5.06 -13.38 -23.41
CA GLU A 131 -5.52 -14.18 -22.27
C GLU A 131 -6.25 -13.35 -21.20
N GLN A 132 -6.02 -12.03 -21.16
CA GLN A 132 -6.74 -11.13 -20.26
C GLN A 132 -8.19 -10.85 -20.68
N LYS A 133 -8.61 -11.29 -21.89
CA LYS A 133 -9.98 -11.12 -22.39
C LYS A 133 -10.97 -12.15 -21.85
N LYS A 134 -10.51 -13.10 -21.04
CA LYS A 134 -11.34 -14.12 -20.41
C LYS A 134 -11.01 -14.18 -18.93
N GLY A 135 -11.75 -13.40 -18.14
CA GLY A 135 -12.07 -13.79 -16.78
C GLY A 135 -13.03 -14.97 -16.83
#